data_AF-A0A7W2TT74-F1
#
_entry.id   AF-A0A7W2TT74-F1
#
_cell.length_a   1.000
_cell.length_b   1.000
_cell.length_c   1.000
_cell.angle_alpha   90.00
_cell.angle_beta   90.00
_cell.angle_gamma   90.00
#
_symmetry.space_group_name_H-M   'P 1'
#
loop_
_entity.id
_entity.type
_entity.pdbx_description
1 polymer ?
#
loop_
_entity_poly.entity_id
_entity_poly.type
_entity_poly.pdbx_seq_one_letter_code
_entity_poly.pdbx_strand_id
1 'polypeptide(L)'
;MLTRSIYWQRQLAALLITASGLWQIATLWLSPLGDQVLLSALLGAVYLLIGLGLFGQSRFSLFTAIVIPATVLWLVLSSDPQWTTVRYLRTAADALVVLLSTRVLWALRNQPSF
;
A
#
# COMPACT_ATOMS: atom_id res chain seq x y z
N MET A 1 0.10 -4.10 -26.05
CA MET A 1 0.87 -4.76 -24.97
C MET A 1 1.04 -3.89 -23.72
N LEU A 2 1.28 -2.58 -23.85
CA LEU A 2 1.45 -1.65 -22.71
C LEU A 2 0.27 -1.62 -21.73
N THR A 3 -0.98 -1.61 -22.23
CA THR A 3 -2.20 -1.63 -21.40
C THR A 3 -2.32 -2.86 -20.51
N ARG A 4 -1.93 -4.04 -21.01
CA ARG A 4 -1.92 -5.29 -20.23
C ARG A 4 -0.88 -5.25 -19.09
N SER A 5 0.27 -4.63 -19.33
CA SER A 5 1.33 -4.48 -18.31
C SER A 5 0.91 -3.53 -17.19
N ILE A 6 0.32 -2.38 -17.53
CA ILE A 6 -0.20 -1.40 -16.56
C ILE A 6 -1.29 -2.03 -15.68
N TYR A 7 -2.20 -2.78 -16.29
CA TYR A 7 -3.26 -3.49 -15.57
C TYR A 7 -2.69 -4.49 -14.56
N TRP A 8 -1.71 -5.30 -14.97
CA TRP A 8 -1.03 -6.25 -14.09
C TRP A 8 -0.30 -5.55 -12.93
N GLN A 9 0.41 -4.45 -13.19
CA GLN A 9 1.10 -3.68 -12.15
C GLN A 9 0.10 -3.14 -11.12
N ARG A 10 -1.05 -2.65 -11.57
CA ARG A 10 -2.10 -2.14 -10.66
C ARG A 10 -2.71 -3.26 -9.83
N GLN A 11 -2.96 -4.44 -10.43
CA GLN A 11 -3.45 -5.60 -9.69
C GLN A 11 -2.44 -6.13 -8.67
N LEU A 12 -1.15 -6.16 -9.01
CA LEU A 12 -0.10 -6.55 -8.07
C LEU A 12 0.00 -5.56 -6.91
N ALA A 13 -0.04 -4.25 -7.19
CA ALA A 13 -0.07 -3.23 -6.15
C ALA A 13 -1.32 -3.37 -5.26
N ALA A 14 -2.49 -3.64 -5.86
CA ALA A 14 -3.72 -3.89 -5.13
C ALA A 14 -3.62 -5.12 -4.23
N LEU A 15 -3.08 -6.24 -4.72
CA LEU A 15 -2.89 -7.46 -3.93
C LEU A 15 -1.89 -7.28 -2.78
N LEU A 16 -0.79 -6.57 -3.02
CA LEU A 16 0.20 -6.30 -1.98
C LEU A 16 -0.38 -5.44 -0.86
N ILE A 17 -1.10 -4.36 -1.20
CA ILE A 17 -1.68 -3.48 -0.19
C ILE A 17 -2.84 -4.14 0.56
N THR A 18 -3.67 -4.95 -0.13
CA THR A 18 -4.75 -5.69 0.56
C THR A 18 -4.21 -6.78 1.46
N ALA A 19 -3.21 -7.55 1.03
CA ALA A 19 -2.57 -8.56 1.89
C ALA A 19 -1.92 -7.92 3.12
N SER A 20 -1.25 -6.77 2.95
CA SER A 20 -0.69 -5.99 4.06
C SER A 20 -1.78 -5.46 5.01
N GLY A 21 -2.89 -4.96 4.48
CA GLY A 21 -4.03 -4.50 5.28
C GLY A 21 -4.73 -5.63 6.05
N LEU A 22 -4.94 -6.78 5.40
CA LEU A 22 -5.47 -8.00 6.01
C LEU A 22 -4.59 -8.47 7.17
N TRP A 23 -3.28 -8.51 6.97
CA TRP A 23 -2.35 -8.87 8.03
C TRP A 23 -2.44 -7.93 9.22
N GLN A 24 -2.49 -6.61 8.99
CA GLN A 24 -2.63 -5.61 10.04
C GLN A 24 -3.92 -5.79 10.84
N ILE A 25 -5.04 -6.05 10.16
CA ILE A 25 -6.32 -6.31 10.83
C ILE A 25 -6.24 -7.63 11.61
N ALA A 26 -5.66 -8.69 11.04
CA ALA A 26 -5.48 -9.97 11.70
C ALA A 26 -4.71 -9.88 13.03
N THR A 27 -3.82 -8.89 13.18
CA THR A 27 -3.12 -8.66 14.46
C THR A 27 -4.06 -8.37 15.64
N LEU A 28 -5.29 -7.88 15.40
CA LEU A 28 -6.31 -7.72 16.44
C LEU A 28 -6.69 -9.03 17.12
N TRP A 29 -6.63 -10.16 16.39
CA TRP A 29 -6.96 -11.49 16.93
C TRP A 29 -5.73 -12.22 17.49
N LEU A 30 -4.53 -11.86 17.04
CA LEU A 30 -3.29 -12.57 17.34
C LEU A 30 -2.46 -11.90 18.45
N SER A 31 -2.78 -10.68 18.84
CA SER A 31 -2.02 -9.90 19.81
C SER A 31 -2.92 -9.32 20.89
N PRO A 32 -2.40 -9.13 22.12
CA PRO A 32 -3.14 -8.46 23.18
C PRO A 32 -3.54 -7.05 22.73
N LEU A 33 -4.76 -6.64 23.07
CA LEU A 33 -5.28 -5.33 22.70
C LEU A 33 -4.46 -4.25 23.40
N GLY A 34 -3.85 -3.38 22.60
CA GLY A 34 -3.14 -2.19 23.05
C GLY A 34 -3.21 -1.10 21.98
N ASP A 35 -2.88 0.13 22.35
CA ASP A 35 -3.05 1.32 21.50
C ASP A 35 -2.36 1.17 20.14
N GLN A 36 -1.16 0.58 20.14
CA GLN A 36 -0.38 0.34 18.93
C GLN A 36 -1.05 -0.65 17.97
N VAL A 37 -1.70 -1.69 18.50
CA VAL A 37 -2.40 -2.71 17.71
C VAL A 37 -3.65 -2.11 17.10
N LEU A 38 -4.37 -1.26 17.83
CA LEU A 38 -5.55 -0.56 17.32
C LEU A 38 -5.19 0.41 16.18
N LEU A 39 -4.11 1.18 16.33
CA LEU A 39 -3.59 2.06 15.26
C LEU A 39 -3.16 1.25 14.03
N SER A 40 -2.49 0.12 14.24
CA SER A 40 -2.11 -0.79 13.14
C SER A 40 -3.34 -1.31 12.40
N ALA A 41 -4.39 -1.72 13.12
CA ALA A 41 -5.63 -2.18 12.52
C ALA A 41 -6.38 -1.08 11.76
N LEU A 42 -6.40 0.14 12.29
CA LEU A 42 -6.97 1.31 11.61
C LEU A 42 -6.25 1.60 10.29
N LEU A 43 -4.90 1.59 10.32
CA LEU A 43 -4.09 1.69 9.09
C LEU A 43 -4.37 0.53 8.13
N GLY A 44 -4.54 -0.69 8.66
CA GLY A 44 -4.93 -1.86 7.88
C GLY A 44 -6.25 -1.66 7.14
N ALA A 45 -7.25 -1.08 7.79
CA ALA A 45 -8.53 -0.74 7.16
C ALA A 45 -8.37 0.30 6.04
N VAL A 46 -7.55 1.33 6.25
CA VAL A 46 -7.21 2.31 5.21
C VAL A 46 -6.54 1.61 4.02
N TYR A 47 -5.61 0.68 4.27
CA TYR A 47 -4.94 -0.09 3.22
C TYR A 47 -5.93 -0.96 2.41
N LEU A 48 -6.94 -1.54 3.06
CA LEU A 48 -8.01 -2.26 2.36
C LEU A 48 -8.85 -1.34 1.46
N LEU A 49 -9.20 -0.14 1.94
CA LEU A 49 -9.93 0.84 1.13
C LEU A 49 -9.11 1.28 -0.10
N ILE A 50 -7.81 1.51 0.07
CA ILE A 50 -6.91 1.81 -1.05
C ILE A 50 -6.87 0.64 -2.03
N GLY A 51 -6.74 -0.59 -1.53
CA GLY A 51 -6.75 -1.81 -2.34
C GLY A 51 -8.02 -1.95 -3.18
N LEU A 52 -9.19 -1.73 -2.56
CA LEU A 52 -10.48 -1.68 -3.26
C LEU A 52 -10.48 -0.62 -4.37
N GLY A 53 -9.97 0.57 -4.06
CA GLY A 53 -9.83 1.66 -5.03
C GLY A 53 -8.87 1.34 -6.19
N LEU A 54 -7.80 0.59 -5.92
CA LEU A 54 -6.83 0.14 -6.93
C LEU A 54 -7.37 -1.00 -7.81
N PHE A 55 -8.30 -1.82 -7.31
CA PHE A 55 -9.04 -2.73 -8.19
C PHE A 55 -9.93 -1.96 -9.18
N GLY A 56 -10.56 -0.87 -8.73
CA GLY A 56 -11.31 0.06 -9.59
C GLY A 56 -10.43 0.88 -10.56
N GLN A 57 -11.03 1.48 -11.60
CA GLN A 57 -10.31 2.25 -12.63
C GLN A 57 -9.92 3.69 -12.23
N SER A 58 -10.13 4.09 -10.98
CA SER A 58 -9.93 5.48 -10.55
C SER A 58 -8.46 5.87 -10.55
N ARG A 59 -8.14 7.07 -11.09
CA ARG A 59 -6.80 7.66 -10.98
C ARG A 59 -6.52 8.16 -9.57
N PHE A 60 -7.56 8.46 -8.79
CA PHE A 60 -7.45 8.93 -7.41
C PHE A 60 -6.85 7.86 -6.49
N SER A 61 -7.18 6.58 -6.70
CA SER A 61 -6.66 5.49 -5.87
C SER A 61 -5.15 5.31 -6.00
N LEU A 62 -4.58 5.62 -7.17
CA LEU A 62 -3.13 5.63 -7.40
C LEU A 62 -2.44 6.71 -6.56
N PHE A 63 -3.02 7.90 -6.44
CA PHE A 63 -2.47 8.94 -5.58
C PHE A 63 -2.51 8.53 -4.11
N THR A 64 -3.64 7.99 -3.63
CA THR A 64 -3.73 7.52 -2.24
C THR A 64 -2.79 6.36 -1.95
N ALA A 65 -2.57 5.47 -2.93
CA ALA A 65 -1.62 4.36 -2.84
C ALA A 65 -0.14 4.80 -2.88
N ILE A 66 0.14 6.04 -3.27
CA ILE A 66 1.48 6.63 -3.17
C ILE A 66 1.61 7.36 -1.84
N VAL A 67 0.71 8.31 -1.57
CA VAL A 67 0.82 9.23 -0.44
C VAL A 67 0.78 8.49 0.89
N ILE A 68 -0.17 7.57 1.09
CA ILE A 68 -0.37 6.92 2.39
C ILE A 68 0.79 5.95 2.73
N PRO A 69 1.20 5.03 1.83
CA PRO A 69 2.34 4.17 2.14
C PRO A 69 3.66 4.96 2.23
N ALA A 70 3.83 6.05 1.45
CA ALA A 70 5.02 6.90 1.54
C ALA A 70 5.10 7.64 2.89
N THR A 71 3.98 8.14 3.43
CA THR A 71 3.98 8.78 4.75
C THR A 71 4.28 7.77 5.86
N VAL A 72 3.72 6.55 5.78
CA VAL A 72 4.04 5.47 6.72
C VAL A 72 5.52 5.11 6.65
N LEU A 73 6.08 4.98 5.44
CA LEU A 73 7.49 4.65 5.22
C LEU A 73 8.41 5.75 5.76
N TRP A 74 8.08 7.02 5.52
CA TRP A 74 8.78 8.16 6.08
C TRP A 74 8.77 8.13 7.61
N LEU A 75 7.60 7.90 8.22
CA LEU A 75 7.45 7.85 9.67
C LEU A 75 8.30 6.73 10.29
N VAL A 76 8.27 5.53 9.68
CA VAL A 76 9.10 4.40 10.11
C VAL A 76 10.59 4.72 10.02
N LEU A 77 11.04 5.36 8.93
CA LEU A 77 12.45 5.75 8.76
C LEU A 77 12.89 6.84 9.75
N SER A 78 11.98 7.74 10.14
CA SER A 78 12.26 8.82 11.10
C SER A 78 12.20 8.37 12.57
N SER A 79 11.75 7.14 12.84
CA SER A 79 11.68 6.55 14.18
C SER A 79 12.94 5.71 14.46
N ASP A 80 13.39 5.63 15.72
CA ASP A 80 14.54 4.81 16.11
C ASP A 80 14.41 3.33 15.66
N PRO A 81 15.49 2.69 15.19
CA PRO A 81 15.40 1.56 14.28
C PRO A 81 15.44 0.22 15.03
N GLN A 82 14.36 -0.13 15.73
CA GLN A 82 14.13 -1.54 16.08
C GLN A 82 13.52 -2.26 14.86
N TRP A 83 14.40 -2.74 13.98
CA TRP A 83 14.01 -3.47 12.77
C TRP A 83 13.60 -4.90 13.13
N THR A 84 12.31 -5.13 13.31
CA THR A 84 11.75 -6.49 13.35
C THR A 84 11.52 -7.00 11.92
N THR A 85 11.67 -8.31 11.69
CA THR A 85 11.50 -8.95 10.37
C THR A 85 10.16 -8.61 9.72
N VAL A 86 9.09 -8.56 10.52
CA VAL A 86 7.74 -8.20 10.06
C VAL A 86 7.67 -6.75 9.58
N ARG A 87 8.35 -5.83 10.29
CA ARG A 87 8.39 -4.42 9.93
C ARG A 87 9.17 -4.21 8.63
N TYR A 88 10.28 -4.92 8.46
CA TYR A 88 11.06 -4.89 7.21
C TYR A 88 10.25 -5.36 6.01
N LEU A 89 9.55 -6.51 6.13
CA LEU A 89 8.72 -7.04 5.05
C LEU A 89 7.59 -6.08 4.67
N ARG A 90 6.96 -5.45 5.68
CA ARG A 90 5.92 -4.44 5.45
C ARG A 90 6.46 -3.21 4.74
N THR A 91 7.61 -2.66 5.19
CA THR A 91 8.22 -1.50 4.53
C THR A 91 8.63 -1.81 3.09
N ALA A 92 9.08 -3.03 2.81
CA ALA A 92 9.39 -3.46 1.44
C ALA A 92 8.12 -3.56 0.58
N ALA A 93 7.02 -4.09 1.12
CA ALA A 93 5.73 -4.13 0.42
C ALA A 93 5.21 -2.70 0.12
N ASP A 94 5.29 -1.79 1.09
CA ASP A 94 4.87 -0.40 0.94
C ASP A 94 5.73 0.31 -0.13
N ALA A 95 7.04 0.11 -0.13
CA ALA A 95 7.94 0.64 -1.17
C ALA A 95 7.58 0.10 -2.57
N LEU A 96 7.29 -1.20 -2.69
CA LEU A 96 6.88 -1.80 -3.96
C LEU A 96 5.55 -1.22 -4.45
N VAL A 97 4.57 -1.03 -3.56
CA VAL A 97 3.28 -0.42 -3.92
C VAL A 97 3.47 1.01 -4.41
N VAL A 98 4.31 1.80 -3.74
CA VAL A 98 4.64 3.18 -4.16
C VAL A 98 5.30 3.18 -5.54
N LEU A 99 6.30 2.33 -5.76
CA LEU A 99 7.01 2.24 -7.04
C LEU A 99 6.08 1.81 -8.19
N LEU A 100 5.25 0.78 -7.96
CA LEU A 100 4.29 0.29 -8.95
C LEU A 100 3.23 1.37 -9.26
N SER A 101 2.66 2.00 -8.24
CA SER A 101 1.64 3.04 -8.41
C SER A 101 2.21 4.27 -9.10
N THR A 102 3.44 4.68 -8.77
CA THR A 102 4.13 5.80 -9.42
C THR A 102 4.43 5.49 -10.89
N ARG A 103 4.90 4.28 -11.21
CA ARG A 103 5.12 3.85 -12.60
C ARG A 103 3.82 3.81 -13.40
N VAL A 104 2.75 3.30 -12.82
CA VAL A 104 1.42 3.27 -13.45
C VAL A 104 0.93 4.70 -13.71
N LEU A 105 1.08 5.61 -12.74
CA LEU A 105 0.69 7.01 -12.88
C LEU A 105 1.51 7.75 -13.93
N TRP A 106 2.83 7.50 -13.98
CA TRP A 106 3.73 8.01 -15.01
C TRP A 106 3.35 7.49 -16.41
N ALA A 107 3.05 6.19 -16.53
CA ALA A 107 2.64 5.58 -17.78
C ALA A 107 1.28 6.12 -18.27
N LEU A 108 0.34 6.36 -17.37
CA LEU A 108 -0.94 7.01 -17.67
C LEU A 108 -0.78 8.46 -18.09
N ARG A 109 0.15 9.22 -17.47
CA ARG A 109 0.42 10.62 -17.82
C ARG A 109 1.04 10.77 -19.21
N ASN A 110 1.88 9.82 -19.62
CA ASN A 110 2.56 9.83 -20.92
C ASN A 110 1.72 9.19 -22.04
N GLN A 111 0.49 8.74 -21.74
CA GLN A 111 -0.49 8.37 -22.76
C GLN A 111 -1.45 9.56 -22.94
N PRO A 112 -1.31 10.36 -24.02
CA PRO A 112 -2.30 11.38 -24.33
C PRO A 112 -3.60 10.66 -24.70
N SER A 113 -4.69 11.06 -24.05
CA SER A 113 -6.09 10.65 -24.27
C SER A 113 -6.45 9.16 -24.09
N PHE A 114 -7.23 8.89 -23.04
CA PHE A 114 -8.63 8.49 -23.20
C PHE A 114 -9.45 9.33 -22.22
#